data_AF-A0ABC8SGU2-F1
#
_entry.id   AF-A0ABC8SGU2-F1
#
_cell.length_a   1.000
_cell.length_b   1.000
_cell.length_c   1.000
_cell.angle_alpha   90.00
_cell.angle_beta   90.00
_cell.angle_gamma   90.00
#
_symmetry.space_group_name_H-M   'P 1'
#
loop_
_entity.id
_entity.type
_entity.pdbx_description
1 polymer ?
#
loop_
_entity_poly.entity_id
_entity_poly.type
_entity_poly.pdbx_seq_one_letter_code
_entity_poly.pdbx_strand_id
1 'polypeptide(L)'
;MTKIICRPGKELPHKNSKHLKLGVPLRGRDTLLQRMTFYKIASFSEGWVFISANVSGEALVELLRALNDSSNRIKDWNDFLVSPCVSWSHVTCRNGNVISLSLASIGFSGTLSSSITKLKYLVSLDLQNNNLSGVVPDYLGSLLHLQNLNIAHNKFNGTIPTTWGQLSNLKHLVMKGNKLSGTIPDSLANITGLSELDLSSNNLTGKIPTKLFSIPLFNFTGTHLTCGTSLQEPCIPNSSIPVSSRKSKLEVIVTGASCSAFILLMLGAVFAYRFCKVHRCKHDQFFDVAV
;
A
#
# COMPACT_ATOMS: atom_id res chain seq x y z
N MET A 1 36.58 -32.70 -29.55
CA MET A 1 37.06 -33.52 -28.42
C MET A 1 38.42 -33.01 -28.01
N THR A 2 38.54 -32.36 -26.86
CA THR A 2 39.83 -31.89 -26.34
C THR A 2 40.02 -32.49 -24.97
N LYS A 3 40.88 -33.50 -24.88
CA LYS A 3 41.32 -34.14 -23.63
C LYS A 3 42.23 -33.17 -22.89
N ILE A 4 41.87 -32.81 -21.66
CA ILE A 4 42.76 -32.12 -20.72
C ILE A 4 43.31 -33.17 -19.77
N ILE A 5 44.62 -33.39 -19.81
CA ILE A 5 45.36 -34.27 -18.87
C ILE A 5 46.03 -33.35 -17.84
N CYS A 6 45.71 -33.51 -16.56
CA CYS A 6 46.40 -32.82 -15.47
C CYS A 6 47.33 -33.80 -14.74
N ARG A 7 48.62 -33.44 -14.60
CA ARG A 7 49.62 -34.18 -13.79
C ARG A 7 49.44 -33.86 -12.30
N PRO A 8 49.71 -34.80 -11.37
CA PRO A 8 49.69 -34.53 -9.94
C PRO A 8 50.96 -33.75 -9.54
N GLY A 9 50.77 -32.57 -8.96
CA GLY A 9 51.81 -31.81 -8.27
C GLY A 9 52.01 -32.31 -6.85
N LYS A 10 53.28 -32.42 -6.44
CA LYS A 10 53.82 -33.01 -5.20
C LYS A 10 53.10 -32.62 -3.91
N GLU A 11 52.83 -33.62 -3.06
CA GLU A 11 52.53 -33.48 -1.63
C GLU A 11 53.78 -33.11 -0.82
N LEU A 12 53.61 -32.26 0.20
CA LEU A 12 54.50 -32.09 1.38
C LEU A 12 53.64 -31.60 2.58
N PRO A 13 54.07 -31.82 3.83
CA PRO A 13 53.29 -32.63 4.78
C PRO A 13 52.44 -31.84 5.77
N HIS A 14 51.48 -32.56 6.34
CA HIS A 14 50.62 -32.21 7.46
C HIS A 14 51.27 -31.33 8.54
N LYS A 15 50.63 -30.20 8.85
CA LYS A 15 50.48 -29.73 10.23
C LYS A 15 49.17 -28.96 10.40
N ASN A 16 48.44 -29.36 11.43
CA ASN A 16 47.09 -28.93 11.79
C ASN A 16 46.92 -27.40 11.83
N SER A 17 45.98 -26.88 11.04
CA SER A 17 45.21 -25.69 11.44
C SER A 17 43.88 -25.64 10.71
N LYS A 18 42.78 -25.56 11.48
CA LYS A 18 41.42 -25.35 11.00
C LYS A 18 41.29 -23.91 10.51
N HIS A 19 41.51 -23.66 9.22
CA HIS A 19 41.06 -22.42 8.57
C HIS A 19 40.38 -22.75 7.24
N LEU A 20 39.11 -22.35 7.12
CA LEU A 20 38.39 -22.27 5.86
C LEU A 20 39.23 -21.45 4.87
N LYS A 21 39.73 -22.06 3.79
CA LYS A 21 40.32 -21.31 2.68
C LYS A 21 39.21 -20.91 1.72
N LEU A 22 38.91 -19.61 1.65
CA LEU A 22 38.14 -19.00 0.57
C LEU A 22 39.00 -19.03 -0.71
N GLY A 23 38.57 -19.79 -1.72
CA GLY A 23 39.12 -19.70 -3.06
C GLY A 23 38.30 -18.71 -3.90
N VAL A 24 38.94 -17.68 -4.44
CA VAL A 24 38.31 -16.76 -5.41
C VAL A 24 38.57 -17.31 -6.83
N PRO A 25 37.57 -17.47 -7.71
CA PRO A 25 37.82 -17.85 -9.10
C PRO A 25 38.30 -16.64 -9.90
N LEU A 26 39.37 -16.86 -10.68
CA LEU A 26 39.93 -15.89 -11.61
C LEU A 26 38.94 -15.55 -12.74
N ARG A 27 39.04 -14.28 -13.15
CA ARG A 27 38.34 -13.57 -14.24
C ARG A 27 38.19 -14.43 -15.51
N GLY A 28 36.94 -14.71 -15.90
CA GLY A 28 36.57 -15.32 -17.19
C GLY A 28 35.07 -15.15 -17.45
N ARG A 29 34.71 -14.72 -18.67
CA ARG A 29 33.33 -14.35 -19.07
C ARG A 29 32.44 -15.60 -19.16
N ASP A 30 31.63 -15.83 -18.13
CA ASP A 30 30.36 -16.58 -18.21
C ASP A 30 29.50 -16.25 -16.97
N THR A 31 28.37 -15.56 -17.16
CA THR A 31 27.60 -14.87 -16.11
C THR A 31 26.69 -15.75 -15.26
N LEU A 32 26.62 -17.05 -15.55
CA LEU A 32 25.80 -18.02 -14.79
C LEU A 32 26.60 -18.82 -13.75
N LEU A 33 27.89 -19.09 -13.99
CA LEU A 33 28.75 -19.84 -13.06
C LEU A 33 29.27 -18.99 -11.88
N GLN A 34 29.31 -17.67 -12.00
CA GLN A 34 29.85 -16.77 -10.97
C GLN A 34 28.97 -16.65 -9.70
N ARG A 35 27.76 -17.22 -9.69
CA ARG A 35 26.84 -17.14 -8.54
C ARG A 35 26.73 -18.43 -7.72
N MET A 36 27.54 -19.44 -8.04
CA MET A 36 27.57 -20.68 -7.25
C MET A 36 28.61 -20.54 -6.12
N THR A 37 28.14 -20.35 -4.89
CA THR A 37 28.98 -20.42 -3.70
C THR A 37 29.29 -21.90 -3.42
N PHE A 38 30.52 -22.33 -3.69
CA PHE A 38 30.94 -23.72 -3.46
C PHE A 38 31.36 -23.93 -2.00
N TYR A 39 30.65 -24.81 -1.28
CA TYR A 39 31.07 -25.29 0.04
C TYR A 39 31.67 -26.69 -0.10
N LYS A 40 32.95 -26.84 0.27
CA LYS A 40 33.60 -28.15 0.41
C LYS A 40 33.22 -28.71 1.78
N ILE A 41 32.17 -29.53 1.84
CA ILE A 41 31.86 -30.30 3.04
C ILE A 41 32.91 -31.42 3.12
N ALA A 42 33.62 -31.50 4.25
CA ALA A 42 34.58 -32.57 4.46
C ALA A 42 33.87 -33.93 4.45
N SER A 43 34.40 -34.84 3.62
CA SER A 43 34.04 -36.25 3.44
C SER A 43 32.59 -36.56 3.06
N PHE A 44 32.29 -36.59 1.76
CA PHE A 44 31.68 -37.75 1.08
C PHE A 44 32.12 -37.71 -0.39
N SER A 45 32.34 -38.90 -0.95
CA SER A 45 32.87 -39.14 -2.30
C SER A 45 32.10 -38.41 -3.40
N GLU A 46 32.84 -37.67 -4.24
CA GLU A 46 32.53 -37.22 -5.61
C GLU A 46 31.05 -36.98 -5.97
N GLY A 47 30.40 -36.07 -5.24
CA GLY A 47 29.13 -35.48 -5.66
C GLY A 47 29.09 -34.00 -5.29
N TRP A 48 28.96 -33.12 -6.27
CA TRP A 48 28.62 -31.72 -5.99
C TRP A 48 27.17 -31.68 -5.51
N VAL A 49 26.95 -31.36 -4.24
CA VAL A 49 25.61 -31.03 -3.74
C VAL A 49 25.31 -29.61 -4.19
N PHE A 50 24.39 -29.45 -5.14
CA PHE A 50 23.83 -28.16 -5.50
C PHE A 50 22.90 -27.70 -4.37
N ILE A 51 23.42 -26.91 -3.43
CA ILE A 51 22.57 -26.15 -2.52
C ILE A 51 22.16 -24.89 -3.29
N SER A 52 20.87 -24.72 -3.55
CA SER A 52 20.37 -23.46 -4.11
C SER A 52 20.77 -22.33 -3.16
N ALA A 53 21.43 -21.29 -3.69
CA ALA A 53 21.77 -20.14 -2.87
C ALA A 53 20.48 -19.56 -2.27
N ASN A 54 20.41 -19.48 -0.95
CA ASN A 54 19.28 -18.92 -0.21
C ASN A 54 19.34 -17.38 -0.27
N VAL A 55 19.08 -16.84 -1.46
CA VAL A 55 19.18 -15.39 -1.76
C VAL A 55 18.29 -14.58 -0.81
N SER A 56 17.10 -15.08 -0.49
CA SER A 56 16.18 -14.44 0.46
C SER A 56 16.76 -14.43 1.87
N GLY A 57 17.36 -15.52 2.33
CA GLY A 57 18.01 -15.59 3.64
C GLY A 57 19.19 -14.63 3.75
N GLU A 58 20.08 -14.62 2.75
CA GLU A 58 21.20 -13.65 2.70
C GLU A 58 20.71 -12.20 2.74
N ALA A 59 19.66 -11.89 1.97
CA ALA A 59 19.06 -10.56 1.92
C ALA A 59 18.51 -10.11 3.29
N LEU A 60 17.84 -11.02 3.99
CA LEU A 60 17.23 -10.77 5.30
C LEU A 60 18.27 -10.64 6.41
N VAL A 61 19.34 -11.45 6.39
CA VAL A 61 20.46 -11.30 7.34
C VAL A 61 21.18 -9.97 7.13
N GLU A 62 21.40 -9.58 5.87
CA GLU A 62 21.96 -8.27 5.52
C GLU A 62 21.04 -7.12 5.96
N LEU A 63 19.73 -7.29 5.79
CA LEU A 63 18.72 -6.34 6.26
C LEU A 63 18.77 -6.21 7.79
N LEU A 64 18.82 -7.32 8.52
CA LEU A 64 18.83 -7.32 9.99
C LEU A 64 20.05 -6.58 10.57
N ARG A 65 21.22 -6.73 9.94
CA ARG A 65 22.41 -5.95 10.30
C ARG A 65 22.17 -4.45 10.13
N ALA A 66 21.56 -4.04 9.02
CA ALA A 66 21.25 -2.64 8.75
C ALA A 66 20.18 -2.06 9.67
N LEU A 67 19.20 -2.87 10.12
CA LEU A 67 18.18 -2.48 11.09
C LEU A 67 18.74 -2.27 12.51
N ASN A 68 20.03 -2.54 12.72
CA ASN A 68 20.75 -2.41 13.98
C ASN A 68 20.09 -3.25 15.10
N ASP A 69 19.95 -4.56 14.86
CA ASP A 69 19.50 -5.50 15.87
C ASP A 69 20.59 -5.88 16.87
N SER A 70 21.23 -4.88 17.48
CA SER A 70 22.31 -5.08 18.46
C SER A 70 21.87 -5.83 19.72
N SER A 71 20.56 -5.84 20.00
CA SER A 71 19.96 -6.57 21.13
C SER A 71 19.57 -8.02 20.79
N ASN A 72 19.88 -8.49 19.57
CA ASN A 72 19.56 -9.83 19.09
C ASN A 72 18.07 -10.18 19.33
N ARG A 73 17.19 -9.28 18.92
CA ARG A 73 15.74 -9.40 19.10
C ARG A 73 15.16 -10.45 18.16
N ILE A 74 15.71 -10.57 16.94
CA ILE A 74 15.39 -11.66 16.01
C ILE A 74 16.55 -12.64 15.99
N LYS A 75 16.39 -13.76 16.71
CA LYS A 75 17.48 -14.71 16.96
C LYS A 75 17.63 -15.78 15.89
N ASP A 76 16.57 -16.06 15.15
CA ASP A 76 16.47 -17.18 14.20
C ASP A 76 16.91 -16.83 12.77
N TRP A 77 17.14 -15.55 12.48
CA TRP A 77 17.69 -15.07 11.21
C TRP A 77 19.22 -15.19 11.18
N ASN A 78 19.74 -16.42 11.27
CA ASN A 78 21.19 -16.64 11.43
C ASN A 78 21.77 -17.75 10.53
N ASP A 79 20.94 -18.63 9.97
CA ASP A 79 21.41 -19.81 9.24
C ASP A 79 21.23 -19.66 7.72
N PHE A 80 22.35 -19.60 7.00
CA PHE A 80 22.36 -19.50 5.54
C PHE A 80 21.90 -20.78 4.84
N LEU A 81 21.90 -21.93 5.54
CA LEU A 81 21.53 -23.23 5.01
C LEU A 81 20.03 -23.51 5.08
N VAL A 82 19.27 -22.71 5.84
CA VAL A 82 17.83 -22.90 6.06
C VAL A 82 17.06 -21.76 5.39
N SER A 83 16.12 -22.12 4.50
CA SER A 83 15.23 -21.13 3.88
C SER A 83 14.44 -20.37 4.95
N PRO A 84 14.30 -19.03 4.83
CA PRO A 84 13.48 -18.24 5.75
C PRO A 84 12.05 -18.75 5.88
N CYS A 85 11.56 -19.46 4.87
CA CYS A 85 10.21 -19.99 4.81
C CYS A 85 9.95 -21.20 5.72
N VAL A 86 10.99 -21.78 6.33
CA VAL A 86 10.85 -22.97 7.17
C VAL A 86 10.52 -22.59 8.61
N SER A 87 11.33 -21.70 9.20
CA SER A 87 11.29 -21.47 10.64
C SER A 87 11.52 -20.02 11.05
N TRP A 88 11.76 -19.08 10.13
CA TRP A 88 12.10 -17.72 10.52
C TRP A 88 10.85 -16.96 10.94
N SER A 89 10.88 -16.48 12.17
CA SER A 89 9.92 -15.57 12.74
C SER A 89 9.80 -14.31 11.89
N HIS A 90 8.62 -13.70 11.91
CA HIS A 90 8.31 -12.46 11.19
C HIS A 90 8.37 -12.56 9.65
N VAL A 91 8.60 -13.75 9.10
CA VAL A 91 8.61 -14.03 7.66
C VAL A 91 7.39 -14.87 7.30
N THR A 92 6.66 -14.47 6.26
CA THR A 92 5.63 -15.32 5.65
C THR A 92 6.01 -15.64 4.22
N CYS A 93 5.85 -16.90 3.84
CA CYS A 93 6.15 -17.36 2.50
C CYS A 93 4.95 -17.94 1.76
N ARG A 94 5.02 -17.89 0.44
CA ARG A 94 4.12 -18.59 -0.48
C ARG A 94 4.95 -19.23 -1.58
N ASN A 95 4.78 -20.53 -1.78
CA ASN A 95 5.51 -21.31 -2.78
C ASN A 95 7.05 -21.12 -2.68
N GLY A 96 7.58 -21.12 -1.46
CA GLY A 96 9.01 -20.95 -1.19
C GLY A 96 9.55 -19.51 -1.34
N ASN A 97 8.70 -18.53 -1.67
CA ASN A 97 9.07 -17.13 -1.79
C ASN A 97 8.59 -16.33 -0.58
N VAL A 98 9.43 -15.43 -0.06
CA VAL A 98 9.05 -14.47 0.98
C VAL A 98 8.06 -13.47 0.39
N ILE A 99 6.86 -13.41 0.97
CA ILE A 99 5.79 -12.51 0.54
C ILE A 99 5.43 -11.46 1.60
N SER A 100 5.75 -11.68 2.86
CA SER A 100 5.46 -10.73 3.94
C SER A 100 6.59 -10.68 4.94
N LEU A 101 6.92 -9.46 5.38
CA LEU A 101 7.76 -9.19 6.54
C LEU A 101 6.96 -8.37 7.55
N SER A 102 6.80 -8.89 8.76
CA SER A 102 6.08 -8.22 9.85
C SER A 102 7.04 -7.90 10.99
N LEU A 103 7.67 -6.72 10.90
CA LEU A 103 8.73 -6.26 11.79
C LEU A 103 8.27 -5.08 12.67
N ALA A 104 6.97 -4.99 12.93
CA ALA A 104 6.36 -3.93 13.72
C ALA A 104 6.77 -4.02 15.20
N SER A 105 7.01 -2.87 15.83
CA SER A 105 7.21 -2.76 17.29
C SER A 105 8.36 -3.60 17.85
N ILE A 106 9.39 -3.89 17.04
CA ILE A 106 10.57 -4.67 17.49
C ILE A 106 11.58 -3.77 18.21
N GLY A 107 11.63 -2.48 17.90
CA GLY A 107 12.58 -1.52 18.47
C GLY A 107 13.87 -1.39 17.66
N PHE A 108 13.82 -1.65 16.35
CA PHE A 108 14.94 -1.41 15.44
C PHE A 108 15.27 0.07 15.33
N SER A 109 16.55 0.41 15.12
CA SER A 109 17.05 1.80 15.17
C SER A 109 17.95 2.20 14.02
N GLY A 110 18.30 1.27 13.13
CA GLY A 110 19.15 1.52 11.99
C GLY A 110 18.40 2.08 10.78
N THR A 111 18.82 1.66 9.60
CA THR A 111 18.25 2.09 8.31
C THR A 111 17.74 0.89 7.52
N LEU A 112 16.93 1.14 6.49
CA LEU A 112 16.62 0.12 5.51
C LEU A 112 17.81 -0.06 4.57
N SER A 113 18.19 -1.32 4.29
CA SER A 113 19.23 -1.66 3.31
C SER A 113 18.62 -1.98 1.96
N SER A 114 19.38 -1.78 0.88
CA SER A 114 19.00 -2.16 -0.48
C SER A 114 18.89 -3.68 -0.66
N SER A 115 19.39 -4.48 0.30
CA SER A 115 19.23 -5.95 0.31
C SER A 115 17.77 -6.39 0.18
N ILE A 116 16.81 -5.59 0.68
CA ILE A 116 15.38 -5.88 0.60
C ILE A 116 14.88 -6.02 -0.85
N THR A 117 15.55 -5.39 -1.82
CA THR A 117 15.21 -5.50 -3.26
C THR A 117 15.40 -6.92 -3.82
N LYS A 118 16.16 -7.77 -3.12
CA LYS A 118 16.31 -9.20 -3.47
C LYS A 118 15.01 -10.00 -3.24
N LEU A 119 14.08 -9.49 -2.43
CA LEU A 119 12.78 -10.10 -2.14
C LEU A 119 11.74 -9.75 -3.21
N LYS A 120 11.93 -10.23 -4.43
CA LYS A 120 11.15 -9.83 -5.63
C LYS A 120 9.64 -10.08 -5.55
N TYR A 121 9.21 -10.98 -4.67
CA TYR A 121 7.82 -11.38 -4.49
C TYR A 121 7.19 -10.77 -3.24
N LEU A 122 7.85 -9.80 -2.60
CA LEU A 122 7.34 -9.16 -1.40
C LEU A 122 6.04 -8.41 -1.72
N VAL A 123 4.98 -8.77 -1.00
CA VAL A 123 3.63 -8.20 -1.10
C VAL A 123 3.37 -7.26 0.05
N SER A 124 3.87 -7.57 1.25
CA SER A 124 3.64 -6.78 2.45
C SER A 124 4.94 -6.52 3.20
N LEU A 125 5.16 -5.26 3.55
CA LEU A 125 6.27 -4.83 4.40
C LEU A 125 5.71 -3.95 5.52
N ASP A 126 5.74 -4.47 6.74
CA ASP A 126 5.35 -3.74 7.95
C ASP A 126 6.57 -3.49 8.84
N LEU A 127 6.91 -2.21 9.00
CA LEU A 127 8.03 -1.70 9.79
C LEU A 127 7.55 -0.69 10.85
N GLN A 128 6.24 -0.62 11.11
CA GLN A 128 5.66 0.43 11.94
C GLN A 128 6.16 0.38 13.39
N ASN A 129 6.11 1.53 14.08
CA ASN A 129 6.44 1.65 15.51
C ASN A 129 7.87 1.16 15.82
N ASN A 130 8.83 1.58 15.01
CA ASN A 130 10.25 1.36 15.29
C ASN A 130 10.97 2.72 15.45
N ASN A 131 12.29 2.66 15.63
CA ASN A 131 13.15 3.83 15.72
C ASN A 131 14.00 4.00 14.45
N LEU A 132 13.54 3.50 13.30
CA LEU A 132 14.28 3.53 12.03
C LEU A 132 14.47 4.96 11.56
N SER A 133 15.63 5.24 10.99
CA SER A 133 16.03 6.58 10.56
C SER A 133 16.63 6.58 9.15
N GLY A 134 17.01 7.77 8.68
CA GLY A 134 17.50 7.98 7.32
C GLY A 134 16.37 8.35 6.35
N VAL A 135 16.74 8.45 5.07
CA VAL A 135 15.79 8.78 4.01
C VAL A 135 14.92 7.58 3.65
N VAL A 136 13.71 7.84 3.17
CA VAL A 136 12.87 6.82 2.55
C VAL A 136 13.56 6.32 1.27
N PRO A 137 13.88 5.02 1.16
CA PRO A 137 14.68 4.56 0.03
C PRO A 137 13.90 4.49 -1.29
N ASP A 138 14.50 5.02 -2.35
CA ASP A 138 13.95 5.04 -3.71
C ASP A 138 13.87 3.64 -4.33
N TYR A 139 14.82 2.77 -4.01
CA TYR A 139 14.90 1.40 -4.50
C TYR A 139 13.73 0.50 -4.04
N LEU A 140 12.94 0.92 -3.05
CA LEU A 140 11.68 0.23 -2.74
C LEU A 140 10.71 0.27 -3.92
N GLY A 141 10.84 1.25 -4.82
CA GLY A 141 10.09 1.32 -6.08
C GLY A 141 10.30 0.12 -7.02
N SER A 142 11.34 -0.69 -6.82
CA SER A 142 11.57 -1.91 -7.63
C SER A 142 10.76 -3.13 -7.17
N LEU A 143 10.08 -3.05 -6.01
CA LEU A 143 9.28 -4.16 -5.45
C LEU A 143 7.88 -4.16 -6.06
N LEU A 144 7.78 -4.51 -7.35
CA LEU A 144 6.55 -4.35 -8.13
C LEU A 144 5.33 -5.16 -7.64
N HIS A 145 5.54 -6.17 -6.78
CA HIS A 145 4.45 -6.95 -6.18
C HIS A 145 3.91 -6.36 -4.87
N LEU A 146 4.52 -5.28 -4.36
CA LEU A 146 4.17 -4.69 -3.08
C LEU A 146 2.76 -4.10 -3.12
N GLN A 147 1.92 -4.54 -2.18
CA GLN A 147 0.53 -4.09 -2.00
C GLN A 147 0.36 -3.30 -0.70
N ASN A 148 1.15 -3.64 0.33
CA ASN A 148 1.08 -3.02 1.65
C ASN A 148 2.47 -2.55 2.07
N LEU A 149 2.61 -1.25 2.28
CA LEU A 149 3.81 -0.65 2.83
C LEU A 149 3.44 0.21 4.04
N ASN A 150 3.84 -0.24 5.23
CA ASN A 150 3.65 0.50 6.47
C ASN A 150 5.01 0.82 7.11
N ILE A 151 5.36 2.09 7.13
CA ILE A 151 6.56 2.63 7.79
C ILE A 151 6.20 3.65 8.87
N ALA A 152 4.95 3.63 9.34
CA ALA A 152 4.44 4.62 10.29
C ALA A 152 5.22 4.63 11.61
N HIS A 153 5.19 5.77 12.29
CA HIS A 153 5.78 5.95 13.62
C HIS A 153 7.25 5.51 13.68
N ASN A 154 8.05 6.12 12.81
CA ASN A 154 9.50 5.98 12.73
C ASN A 154 10.16 7.37 12.69
N LYS A 155 11.44 7.45 12.35
CA LYS A 155 12.22 8.69 12.22
C LYS A 155 12.70 8.92 10.78
N PHE A 156 11.99 8.37 9.78
CA PHE A 156 12.34 8.60 8.38
C PHE A 156 12.25 10.09 8.02
N ASN A 157 13.19 10.58 7.22
CA ASN A 157 13.28 11.97 6.79
C ASN A 157 13.47 12.09 5.27
N GLY A 158 13.74 13.31 4.78
CA GLY A 158 13.89 13.57 3.34
C GLY A 158 12.53 13.61 2.63
N THR A 159 12.53 13.38 1.32
CA THR A 159 11.34 13.45 0.46
C THR A 159 10.76 12.09 0.16
N ILE A 160 9.48 12.04 -0.24
CA ILE A 160 8.89 10.81 -0.79
C ILE A 160 9.50 10.56 -2.18
N PRO A 161 10.06 9.37 -2.48
CA PRO A 161 10.69 9.12 -3.77
C PRO A 161 9.69 9.13 -4.94
N THR A 162 10.07 9.77 -6.05
CA THR A 162 9.24 9.78 -7.27
C THR A 162 9.11 8.38 -7.89
N THR A 163 10.09 7.50 -7.68
CA THR A 163 10.13 6.11 -8.15
C THR A 163 8.98 5.26 -7.62
N TRP A 164 8.39 5.63 -6.48
CA TRP A 164 7.28 4.89 -5.89
C TRP A 164 6.00 4.94 -6.74
N GLY A 165 5.89 5.90 -7.67
CA GLY A 165 4.83 5.90 -8.67
C GLY A 165 4.84 4.68 -9.61
N GLN A 166 5.89 3.86 -9.59
CA GLN A 166 5.98 2.61 -10.35
C GLN A 166 5.33 1.41 -9.63
N LEU A 167 4.99 1.54 -8.34
CA LEU A 167 4.39 0.48 -7.53
C LEU A 167 2.90 0.31 -7.87
N SER A 168 2.59 -0.13 -9.09
CA SER A 168 1.22 -0.20 -9.63
C SER A 168 0.28 -1.13 -8.85
N ASN A 169 0.81 -2.06 -8.06
CA ASN A 169 0.03 -2.97 -7.22
C ASN A 169 -0.21 -2.42 -5.79
N LEU A 170 0.37 -1.27 -5.44
CA LEU A 170 0.28 -0.73 -4.09
C LEU A 170 -1.15 -0.31 -3.77
N LYS A 171 -1.68 -0.78 -2.64
CA LYS A 171 -3.04 -0.53 -2.15
C LYS A 171 -3.03 0.30 -0.87
N HIS A 172 -2.10 0.01 0.03
CA HIS A 172 -1.98 0.67 1.31
C HIS A 172 -0.59 1.24 1.48
N LEU A 173 -0.50 2.57 1.58
CA LEU A 173 0.73 3.28 1.88
C LEU A 173 0.56 4.11 3.15
N VAL A 174 1.18 3.67 4.25
CA VAL A 174 1.08 4.31 5.55
C VAL A 174 2.46 4.81 5.97
N MET A 175 2.62 6.13 6.00
CA MET A 175 3.86 6.83 6.37
C MET A 175 3.68 7.80 7.53
N LYS A 176 2.54 7.70 8.22
CA LYS A 176 2.15 8.55 9.34
C LYS A 176 3.25 8.67 10.40
N GLY A 177 3.41 9.86 11.00
CA GLY A 177 4.25 10.02 12.19
C GLY A 177 5.73 9.80 11.90
N ASN A 178 6.22 10.40 10.82
CA ASN A 178 7.64 10.45 10.46
C ASN A 178 8.10 11.92 10.36
N LYS A 179 9.30 12.15 9.85
CA LYS A 179 9.89 13.49 9.62
C LYS A 179 10.03 13.78 8.12
N LEU A 180 9.13 13.24 7.29
CA LEU A 180 9.15 13.46 5.84
C LEU A 180 8.89 14.92 5.52
N SER A 181 9.52 15.42 4.47
CA SER A 181 9.58 16.82 4.07
C SER A 181 9.47 16.97 2.55
N GLY A 182 9.41 18.21 2.06
CA GLY A 182 9.19 18.48 0.63
C GLY A 182 7.73 18.28 0.21
N THR A 183 7.50 18.06 -1.08
CA THR A 183 6.15 17.94 -1.67
C THR A 183 5.73 16.49 -1.85
N ILE A 184 4.43 16.27 -2.07
CA ILE A 184 3.94 14.98 -2.54
C ILE A 184 4.26 14.86 -4.05
N PRO A 185 5.01 13.84 -4.50
CA PRO A 185 5.26 13.63 -5.92
C PRO A 185 3.97 13.37 -6.70
N ASP A 186 3.80 14.04 -7.84
CA ASP A 186 2.68 13.78 -8.76
C ASP A 186 2.65 12.31 -9.22
N SER A 187 3.80 11.63 -9.22
CA SER A 187 3.89 10.22 -9.59
C SER A 187 3.13 9.29 -8.64
N LEU A 188 2.88 9.66 -7.38
CA LEU A 188 2.03 8.86 -6.49
C LEU A 188 0.58 8.78 -6.99
N ALA A 189 0.12 9.81 -7.72
CA ALA A 189 -1.20 9.78 -8.34
C ALA A 189 -1.31 8.82 -9.54
N ASN A 190 -0.19 8.23 -9.99
CA ASN A 190 -0.20 7.19 -11.02
C ASN A 190 -0.54 5.80 -10.45
N ILE A 191 -0.52 5.64 -9.13
CA ILE A 191 -0.88 4.39 -8.45
C ILE A 191 -2.41 4.29 -8.37
N THR A 192 -3.04 3.82 -9.44
CA THR A 192 -4.51 3.78 -9.56
C THR A 192 -5.19 2.81 -8.58
N GLY A 193 -4.45 1.83 -8.04
CA GLY A 193 -4.95 0.85 -7.09
C GLY A 193 -4.92 1.29 -5.62
N LEU A 194 -4.44 2.50 -5.32
CA LEU A 194 -4.25 2.96 -3.94
C LEU A 194 -5.60 3.21 -3.25
N SER A 195 -5.90 2.42 -2.22
CA SER A 195 -7.10 2.57 -1.39
C SER A 195 -6.85 3.37 -0.12
N GLU A 196 -5.59 3.39 0.36
CA GLU A 196 -5.19 4.09 1.57
C GLU A 196 -3.83 4.78 1.38
N LEU A 197 -3.80 6.06 1.73
CA LEU A 197 -2.63 6.91 1.78
C LEU A 197 -2.66 7.73 3.08
N ASP A 198 -1.87 7.34 4.07
CA ASP A 198 -1.72 8.11 5.31
C ASP A 198 -0.34 8.78 5.37
N LEU A 199 -0.34 10.09 5.16
CA LEU A 199 0.83 10.97 5.24
C LEU A 199 0.81 11.85 6.49
N SER A 200 -0.16 11.66 7.39
CA SER A 200 -0.39 12.55 8.53
C SER A 200 0.81 12.62 9.48
N SER A 201 0.90 13.71 10.24
CA SER A 201 1.97 13.93 11.22
C SER A 201 3.37 13.81 10.58
N ASN A 202 3.60 14.60 9.53
CA ASN A 202 4.88 14.75 8.82
C ASN A 202 5.12 16.24 8.53
N ASN A 203 6.34 16.59 8.09
CA ASN A 203 6.72 17.96 7.72
C ASN A 203 6.55 18.24 6.22
N LEU A 204 5.57 17.60 5.56
CA LEU A 204 5.29 17.77 4.13
C LEU A 204 4.68 19.15 3.86
N THR A 205 5.02 19.73 2.71
CA THR A 205 4.67 21.10 2.30
C THR A 205 4.21 21.12 0.84
N GLY A 206 3.69 22.27 0.38
CA GLY A 206 3.31 22.47 -1.01
C GLY A 206 1.93 21.89 -1.35
N LYS A 207 1.60 21.89 -2.64
CA LYS A 207 0.26 21.58 -3.11
C LYS A 207 -0.01 20.08 -3.17
N ILE A 208 -1.20 19.65 -2.74
CA ILE A 208 -1.68 18.28 -2.93
C ILE A 208 -2.06 18.07 -4.42
N PRO A 209 -1.50 17.06 -5.10
CA PRO A 209 -1.93 16.67 -6.45
C PRO A 209 -3.42 16.29 -6.46
N THR A 210 -4.21 16.90 -7.35
CA THR A 210 -5.68 16.82 -7.30
C THR A 210 -6.22 15.40 -7.43
N LYS A 211 -5.51 14.52 -8.15
CA LYS A 211 -5.85 13.11 -8.30
C LYS A 211 -5.78 12.32 -6.98
N LEU A 212 -5.04 12.78 -5.98
CA LEU A 212 -4.97 12.08 -4.69
C LEU A 212 -6.26 12.24 -3.86
N PHE A 213 -7.08 13.25 -4.14
CA PHE A 213 -8.38 13.41 -3.46
C PHE A 213 -9.39 12.32 -3.82
N SER A 214 -9.16 11.50 -4.86
CA SER A 214 -10.02 10.36 -5.16
C SER A 214 -9.67 9.10 -4.37
N ILE A 215 -8.57 9.09 -3.60
CA ILE A 215 -8.19 7.95 -2.77
C ILE A 215 -9.18 7.86 -1.58
N PRO A 216 -9.84 6.70 -1.36
CA PRO A 216 -10.87 6.56 -0.33
C PRO A 216 -10.40 6.94 1.08
N LEU A 217 -9.21 6.51 1.47
CA LEU A 217 -8.62 6.78 2.77
C LEU A 217 -7.36 7.63 2.59
N PHE A 218 -7.53 8.92 2.33
CA PHE A 218 -6.43 9.87 2.25
C PHE A 218 -6.36 10.75 3.50
N ASN A 219 -5.31 10.59 4.29
CA ASN A 219 -5.07 11.37 5.51
C ASN A 219 -3.76 12.15 5.40
N PHE A 220 -3.83 13.46 5.59
CA PHE A 220 -2.68 14.37 5.55
C PHE A 220 -2.71 15.38 6.71
N THR A 221 -3.47 15.06 7.76
CA THR A 221 -3.59 15.89 8.97
C THR A 221 -2.24 16.10 9.65
N GLY A 222 -2.00 17.26 10.26
CA GLY A 222 -0.72 17.56 10.91
C GLY A 222 0.47 17.63 9.93
N THR A 223 0.21 18.03 8.68
CA THR A 223 1.23 18.43 7.69
C THR A 223 1.05 19.90 7.33
N HIS A 224 1.96 20.46 6.53
CA HIS A 224 1.89 21.82 5.99
C HIS A 224 1.45 21.84 4.51
N LEU A 225 0.73 20.81 4.07
CA LEU A 225 0.24 20.69 2.70
C LEU A 225 -0.92 21.66 2.44
N THR A 226 -0.95 22.21 1.24
CA THR A 226 -1.97 23.17 0.79
C THR A 226 -2.88 22.56 -0.28
N CYS A 227 -4.15 22.87 -0.20
CA CYS A 227 -5.13 22.62 -1.24
C CYS A 227 -5.11 23.84 -2.20
N GLY A 228 -4.92 23.67 -3.52
CA GLY A 228 -5.02 24.80 -4.48
C GLY A 228 -6.38 24.79 -5.19
N THR A 229 -7.08 25.90 -5.45
CA THR A 229 -6.72 27.32 -5.58
C THR A 229 -7.61 28.29 -4.78
N SER A 230 -7.01 29.40 -4.34
CA SER A 230 -7.58 30.66 -3.85
C SER A 230 -7.82 30.78 -2.33
N LEU A 231 -6.95 31.59 -1.72
CA LEU A 231 -7.01 32.24 -0.40
C LEU A 231 -7.49 31.36 0.77
N GLN A 232 -6.50 30.78 1.46
CA GLN A 232 -6.49 30.71 2.92
C GLN A 232 -7.65 29.95 3.56
N GLU A 233 -7.94 28.73 3.10
CA GLU A 233 -8.69 27.78 3.91
C GLU A 233 -7.86 26.54 4.24
N PRO A 234 -7.65 26.24 5.54
CA PRO A 234 -7.02 24.99 5.97
C PRO A 234 -7.94 23.81 5.64
N CYS A 235 -7.37 22.75 5.07
CA CYS A 235 -8.15 21.59 4.66
C CYS A 235 -8.67 20.87 5.94
N ILE A 236 -9.98 20.88 6.17
CA ILE A 236 -10.61 20.13 7.27
C ILE A 236 -10.76 18.67 6.80
N PRO A 237 -10.19 17.69 7.53
CA PRO A 237 -10.43 16.28 7.24
C PRO A 237 -11.92 15.97 7.43
N ASN A 238 -12.52 15.28 6.47
CA ASN A 238 -13.91 14.82 6.55
C ASN A 238 -14.12 13.87 7.72
N SER A 239 -14.45 14.42 8.89
CA SER A 239 -15.30 13.75 9.87
C SER A 239 -16.70 14.36 9.74
N SER A 240 -17.67 13.52 9.39
CA SER A 240 -19.12 13.79 9.28
C SER A 240 -19.52 14.93 8.33
N ILE A 241 -19.60 14.65 7.03
CA ILE A 241 -20.53 15.37 6.15
C ILE A 241 -21.91 14.69 6.29
N PRO A 242 -22.98 15.40 6.70
CA PRO A 242 -24.34 14.94 6.42
C PRO A 242 -24.54 14.98 4.91
N VAL A 243 -25.05 13.89 4.33
CA VAL A 243 -25.38 13.79 2.90
C VAL A 243 -26.29 14.96 2.49
N SER A 244 -25.68 16.01 1.97
CA SER A 244 -26.37 17.14 1.34
C SER A 244 -26.73 16.70 -0.07
N SER A 245 -28.01 16.35 -0.25
CA SER A 245 -28.55 16.05 -1.57
C SER A 245 -28.47 17.31 -2.43
N ARG A 246 -27.78 17.19 -3.57
CA ARG A 246 -27.88 18.18 -4.65
C ARG A 246 -29.34 18.23 -5.11
N LYS A 247 -30.09 19.23 -4.67
CA LYS A 247 -31.28 19.67 -5.42
C LYS A 247 -30.79 20.59 -6.53
N SER A 248 -30.96 20.13 -7.76
CA SER A 248 -30.88 20.95 -8.96
C SER A 248 -31.71 22.22 -8.77
N LYS A 249 -31.12 23.37 -9.10
CA LYS A 249 -31.84 24.64 -9.20
C LYS A 249 -32.95 24.49 -10.24
N LEU A 250 -34.19 24.44 -9.77
CA LEU A 250 -35.37 24.75 -10.56
C LEU A 250 -35.91 26.06 -9.98
N GLU A 251 -35.81 27.14 -10.75
CA GLU A 251 -36.41 28.43 -10.39
C GLU A 251 -37.92 28.27 -10.21
N VAL A 252 -38.41 28.52 -9.00
CA VAL A 252 -39.84 28.61 -8.72
C VAL A 252 -40.23 30.08 -8.87
N ILE A 253 -40.84 30.40 -10.00
CA ILE A 253 -41.54 31.67 -10.21
C ILE A 253 -42.74 31.69 -9.27
N VAL A 254 -42.74 32.62 -8.32
CA VAL A 254 -43.87 32.91 -7.44
C VAL A 254 -44.95 33.59 -8.27
N THR A 255 -45.99 32.85 -8.67
CA THR A 255 -47.28 33.45 -9.06
C THR A 255 -48.29 33.19 -7.96
N GLY A 256 -48.43 34.18 -7.07
CA GLY A 256 -49.52 34.23 -6.11
C GLY A 256 -50.84 34.45 -6.84
N ALA A 257 -51.61 33.38 -7.05
CA ALA A 257 -53.02 33.42 -7.43
C ALA A 257 -53.66 32.03 -7.32
N SER A 258 -53.79 31.46 -6.11
CA SER A 258 -54.60 30.23 -5.96
C SER A 258 -55.19 29.97 -4.58
N CYS A 259 -55.42 31.01 -3.75
CA CYS A 259 -56.27 30.84 -2.56
C CYS A 259 -57.72 31.29 -2.80
N SER A 260 -57.95 32.24 -3.69
CA SER A 260 -59.30 32.76 -3.96
C SER A 260 -60.15 31.82 -4.84
N ALA A 261 -59.55 31.13 -5.80
CA ALA A 261 -60.28 30.23 -6.72
C ALA A 261 -60.79 28.95 -6.03
N PHE A 262 -60.02 28.38 -5.09
CA PHE A 262 -60.45 27.20 -4.32
C PHE A 262 -61.59 27.50 -3.35
N ILE A 263 -61.62 28.70 -2.74
CA ILE A 263 -62.70 29.10 -1.84
C ILE A 263 -64.02 29.23 -2.62
N LEU A 264 -64.00 29.80 -3.84
CA LEU A 264 -65.19 29.93 -4.67
C LEU A 264 -65.72 28.56 -5.15
N LEU A 265 -64.84 27.63 -5.52
CA LEU A 265 -65.24 26.27 -5.90
C LEU A 265 -65.88 25.51 -4.73
N MET A 266 -65.33 25.63 -3.52
CA MET A 266 -65.88 24.96 -2.34
C MET A 266 -67.23 25.56 -1.92
N LEU A 267 -67.41 26.88 -2.01
CA LEU A 267 -68.70 27.51 -1.73
C LEU A 267 -69.78 27.12 -2.77
N GLY A 268 -69.41 27.03 -4.05
CA GLY A 268 -70.30 26.58 -5.12
C GLY A 268 -70.78 25.13 -4.91
N ALA A 269 -69.88 24.23 -4.54
CA ALA A 269 -70.22 22.84 -4.26
C ALA A 269 -71.16 22.68 -3.05
N VAL A 270 -70.95 23.46 -1.98
CA VAL A 270 -71.83 23.46 -0.80
C VAL A 270 -73.22 23.99 -1.16
N PHE A 271 -73.31 25.03 -1.99
CA PHE A 271 -74.60 25.56 -2.43
C PHE A 271 -75.36 24.56 -3.31
N ALA A 272 -74.69 23.92 -4.27
CA ALA A 272 -75.27 22.88 -5.11
C ALA A 272 -75.77 21.68 -4.29
N TYR A 273 -74.96 21.23 -3.31
CA TYR A 273 -75.35 20.14 -2.42
C TYR A 273 -76.59 20.50 -1.57
N ARG A 274 -76.63 21.72 -1.01
CA ARG A 274 -77.79 22.20 -0.25
C ARG A 274 -79.03 22.33 -1.14
N PHE A 275 -78.87 22.80 -2.38
CA PHE A 275 -79.96 22.94 -3.34
C PHE A 275 -80.55 21.57 -3.75
N CYS A 276 -79.70 20.58 -4.10
CA CYS A 276 -80.13 19.21 -4.38
C CYS A 276 -80.78 18.54 -3.16
N LYS A 277 -80.33 18.85 -1.94
CA LYS A 277 -80.93 18.29 -0.72
C LYS A 277 -82.31 18.89 -0.40
N VAL A 278 -82.53 20.16 -0.73
CA VAL A 278 -83.81 20.86 -0.51
C VAL A 278 -84.83 20.53 -1.59
N HIS A 279 -84.41 20.36 -2.85
CA HIS A 279 -85.25 19.91 -3.95
C HIS A 279 -85.07 18.42 -4.19
N ARG A 280 -85.80 17.58 -3.43
CA ARG A 280 -85.90 16.12 -3.66
C ARG A 280 -86.03 15.84 -5.16
N CYS A 281 -85.07 15.10 -5.73
CA CYS A 281 -85.20 14.49 -7.05
C CYS A 281 -86.45 13.59 -7.08
N LYS A 282 -87.58 14.18 -7.46
CA LYS A 282 -88.71 13.47 -8.05
C LYS A 282 -88.45 13.47 -9.55
N HIS A 283 -88.05 12.33 -10.11
CA HIS A 283 -88.41 11.97 -11.48
C HIS A 283 -88.22 10.46 -11.64
N ASP A 284 -89.27 9.74 -11.23
CA ASP A 284 -89.61 8.43 -11.78
C ASP A 284 -90.69 8.66 -12.85
N GLN A 285 -90.61 7.86 -13.92
CA GLN A 285 -91.65 7.50 -14.89
C GLN A 285 -92.07 8.51 -15.98
N PHE A 286 -91.87 8.06 -17.24
CA PHE A 286 -92.69 8.23 -18.47
C PHE A 286 -91.73 7.96 -19.65
N PHE A 287 -91.92 7.06 -20.63
CA PHE A 287 -93.10 6.41 -21.21
C PHE A 287 -92.66 5.10 -21.91
N ASP A 288 -93.43 4.02 -21.70
CA ASP A 288 -93.54 2.87 -22.61
C ASP A 288 -94.78 3.10 -23.50
N VAL A 289 -94.65 3.09 -24.84
CA VAL A 289 -95.69 2.66 -25.79
C VAL A 289 -95.01 2.11 -27.04
N ALA A 290 -95.30 0.85 -27.34
CA ALA A 290 -94.90 0.13 -28.55
C ALA A 290 -95.85 0.40 -29.73
N VAL A 291 -95.29 0.46 -30.94
CA VAL A 291 -95.82 -0.13 -32.19
C VAL A 291 -94.63 -0.68 -32.96
#